data_AF-A0A6B2LSE6-F1
#
_entry.id   AF-A0A6B2LSE6-F1
#
_cell.length_a   1.000
_cell.length_b   1.000
_cell.length_c   1.000
_cell.angle_alpha   90.00
_cell.angle_beta   90.00
_cell.angle_gamma   90.00
#
_symmetry.space_group_name_H-M   'P 1'
#
loop_
_entity.id
_entity.type
_entity.pdbx_description
1 polymer ?
#
loop_
_entity_poly.entity_id
_entity_poly.type
_entity_poly.pdbx_seq_one_letter_code
_entity_poly.pdbx_strand_id
1 'polypeptide(L)'
;MPVPSLEETCTKYLESIKPLCGNSFEEKTNELLVKDFLHGTGPHLQRRLIERDLSEPNSWLDQWWLKYVYMNNRSPLPINSNYGLSVNLPLNSIDYLERASGMLESLLLFKEDLEK
;
A
#
# COMPACT_ATOMS: atom_id res chain seq x y z
N MET A 1 -10.21 -2.82 -8.60
CA MET A 1 -9.24 -1.70 -8.78
C MET A 1 -8.66 -1.84 -10.18
N PRO A 2 -8.76 -0.82 -11.07
CA PRO A 2 -8.42 -1.02 -12.48
C PRO A 2 -6.93 -1.30 -12.67
N VAL A 3 -6.61 -2.15 -13.64
CA VAL A 3 -5.23 -2.34 -14.11
C VAL A 3 -4.89 -1.19 -15.08
N PRO A 4 -3.90 -0.31 -14.77
CA PRO A 4 -3.48 0.75 -15.68
C PRO A 4 -2.83 0.19 -16.95
N SER A 5 -2.76 0.98 -18.02
CA SER A 5 -2.06 0.54 -19.23
C SER A 5 -0.56 0.35 -18.98
N LEU A 6 0.05 -0.56 -19.73
CA LEU A 6 1.47 -0.85 -19.61
C LEU A 6 2.30 0.37 -19.98
N GLU A 7 1.94 1.04 -21.07
CA GLU A 7 2.58 2.23 -21.61
C GLU A 7 2.55 3.38 -20.60
N GLU A 8 1.36 3.68 -20.03
CA GLU A 8 1.22 4.73 -19.03
C GLU A 8 2.05 4.45 -17.78
N THR A 9 2.06 3.20 -17.32
CA THR A 9 2.85 2.76 -16.16
C THR A 9 4.36 2.95 -16.43
N CYS A 10 4.82 2.54 -17.61
CA CYS A 10 6.21 2.69 -18.02
C CYS A 10 6.64 4.16 -18.16
N THR A 11 5.79 5.01 -18.74
CA THR A 11 6.05 6.46 -18.84
C THR A 11 6.16 7.10 -17.46
N LYS A 12 5.16 6.86 -16.58
CA LYS A 12 5.17 7.40 -15.21
C LYS A 12 6.36 6.89 -14.41
N TYR A 13 6.78 5.64 -14.62
CA TYR A 13 7.98 5.09 -13.99
C TYR A 13 9.22 5.89 -14.38
N LEU A 14 9.47 6.11 -15.69
CA LEU A 14 10.62 6.89 -16.16
C LEU A 14 10.61 8.32 -15.62
N GLU A 15 9.45 8.99 -15.64
CA GLU A 15 9.29 10.33 -15.05
C GLU A 15 9.61 10.36 -13.55
N SER A 16 9.20 9.34 -12.82
CA SER A 16 9.39 9.24 -11.37
C SER A 16 10.83 8.98 -10.97
N ILE A 17 11.58 8.20 -11.76
CA ILE A 17 12.98 7.88 -11.46
C ILE A 17 13.97 8.89 -12.03
N LYS A 18 13.58 9.69 -13.02
CA LYS A 18 14.44 10.71 -13.64
C LYS A 18 15.20 11.60 -12.64
N PRO A 19 14.57 12.18 -11.59
CA PRO A 19 15.31 12.99 -10.61
C PRO A 19 16.24 12.17 -9.70
N LEU A 20 16.12 10.84 -9.68
CA LEU A 20 16.96 9.93 -8.90
C LEU A 20 18.17 9.42 -9.70
N CYS A 21 18.15 9.52 -11.03
CA CYS A 21 19.27 9.15 -11.89
C CYS A 21 20.45 10.12 -11.65
N GLY A 22 21.60 9.59 -11.25
CA GLY A 22 22.78 10.39 -10.91
C GLY A 22 23.50 10.97 -12.12
N ASN A 23 23.24 10.44 -13.31
CA ASN A 23 23.84 10.88 -14.56
C ASN A 23 23.01 10.47 -15.79
N SER A 24 23.37 11.03 -16.95
CA SER A 24 22.68 10.78 -18.22
C SER A 24 22.85 9.36 -18.79
N PHE A 25 23.89 8.64 -18.37
CA PHE A 25 24.08 7.25 -18.79
C PHE A 25 23.07 6.34 -18.08
N GLU A 26 22.82 6.55 -16.80
CA GLU A 26 21.83 5.84 -16.01
C GLU A 26 20.40 6.08 -16.53
N GLU A 27 20.06 7.34 -16.82
CA GLU A 27 18.76 7.72 -17.42
C GLU A 27 18.53 6.95 -18.73
N LYS A 28 19.48 7.00 -19.67
CA LYS A 28 19.40 6.28 -20.95
C LYS A 28 19.31 4.76 -20.78
N THR A 29 20.01 4.21 -19.78
CA THR A 29 19.95 2.78 -19.49
C THR A 29 18.55 2.37 -19.06
N ASN A 30 17.90 3.16 -18.19
CA ASN A 30 16.52 2.91 -17.79
C ASN A 30 15.53 3.05 -18.97
N GLU A 31 15.70 4.06 -19.82
CA GLU A 31 14.88 4.22 -21.03
C GLU A 31 14.96 2.99 -21.95
N LEU A 32 16.18 2.46 -22.16
CA LEU A 32 16.38 1.25 -22.96
C LEU A 32 15.73 0.02 -22.32
N LEU A 33 15.91 -0.18 -21.01
CA LEU A 33 15.31 -1.30 -20.29
C LEU A 33 13.77 -1.26 -20.34
N VAL A 34 13.18 -0.07 -20.16
CA VAL A 34 11.74 0.12 -20.26
C VAL A 34 11.24 -0.14 -21.68
N LYS A 35 11.97 0.30 -22.70
CA LYS A 35 11.65 0.00 -24.09
C LYS A 35 11.70 -1.50 -24.38
N ASP A 36 12.72 -2.21 -23.89
CA ASP A 36 12.84 -3.65 -24.05
C ASP A 36 11.72 -4.40 -23.32
N PHE A 37 11.32 -3.92 -22.14
CA PHE A 37 10.18 -4.47 -21.41
C PHE A 37 8.86 -4.28 -22.15
N LEU A 38 8.61 -3.07 -22.66
CA LEU A 38 7.41 -2.72 -23.42
C LEU A 38 7.21 -3.58 -24.66
N HIS A 39 8.28 -3.88 -25.38
CA HIS A 39 8.22 -4.68 -26.61
C HIS A 39 8.54 -6.18 -26.39
N GLY A 40 8.96 -6.55 -25.19
CA GLY A 40 9.35 -7.89 -24.81
C GLY A 40 8.32 -8.56 -23.90
N THR A 41 8.68 -8.77 -22.64
CA THR A 41 7.87 -9.55 -21.69
C THR A 41 6.67 -8.80 -21.12
N GLY A 42 6.69 -7.46 -21.14
CA GLY A 42 5.66 -6.60 -20.57
C GLY A 42 4.24 -6.92 -21.03
N PRO A 43 3.95 -6.98 -22.35
CA PRO A 43 2.61 -7.27 -22.85
C PRO A 43 2.07 -8.64 -22.40
N HIS A 44 2.94 -9.64 -22.25
CA HIS A 44 2.53 -10.95 -21.73
C HIS A 44 2.15 -10.87 -20.25
N LEU A 45 2.94 -10.18 -19.43
CA LEU A 45 2.65 -9.99 -18.01
C LEU A 45 1.41 -9.13 -17.80
N GLN A 46 1.21 -8.08 -18.61
CA GLN A 46 0.02 -7.23 -18.58
C GLN A 46 -1.26 -8.05 -18.83
N ARG A 47 -1.25 -8.94 -19.83
CA ARG A 47 -2.40 -9.84 -20.07
C ARG A 47 -2.71 -10.72 -18.86
N ARG A 48 -1.68 -11.33 -18.26
CA ARG A 48 -1.86 -12.15 -17.05
C ARG A 48 -2.38 -11.36 -15.85
N LEU A 49 -1.97 -10.09 -15.72
CA LEU A 49 -2.47 -9.20 -14.69
C LEU A 49 -3.95 -8.86 -14.88
N ILE A 50 -4.36 -8.61 -16.13
CA ILE A 50 -5.77 -8.39 -16.49
C ILE A 50 -6.60 -9.66 -16.25
N GLU A 51 -6.12 -10.83 -16.67
CA GLU A 51 -6.78 -12.11 -16.39
C GLU A 51 -6.97 -12.34 -14.89
N ARG A 52 -5.97 -11.98 -14.08
CA ARG A 52 -6.05 -12.04 -12.63
C ARG A 52 -7.13 -11.10 -12.09
N ASP A 53 -7.17 -9.84 -12.53
CA ASP A 53 -8.19 -8.87 -12.11
C ASP A 53 -9.62 -9.34 -12.41
N LEU A 54 -9.81 -10.00 -13.56
CA LEU A 54 -11.10 -10.60 -13.91
C LEU A 54 -11.47 -11.82 -13.04
N SER A 55 -10.48 -12.50 -12.45
CA SER A 55 -10.69 -13.72 -11.65
C SER A 55 -10.86 -13.48 -10.15
N GLU A 56 -10.33 -12.37 -9.63
CA GLU A 56 -10.35 -12.06 -8.20
C GLU A 56 -11.65 -11.31 -7.83
N PRO A 57 -12.28 -11.62 -6.69
CA PRO A 57 -13.62 -11.11 -6.37
C PRO A 57 -13.66 -9.60 -6.05
N ASN A 58 -12.55 -9.05 -5.55
CA ASN A 58 -12.48 -7.65 -5.10
C ASN A 58 -11.44 -6.85 -5.88
N SER A 59 -10.19 -7.29 -5.85
CA SER A 59 -9.08 -6.61 -6.51
C SER A 59 -7.91 -7.56 -6.73
N TRP A 60 -7.29 -7.45 -7.91
CA TRP A 60 -6.09 -8.22 -8.27
C TRP A 60 -4.93 -8.07 -7.28
N LEU A 61 -4.88 -6.92 -6.58
CA LEU A 61 -3.75 -6.51 -5.75
C LEU A 61 -3.90 -6.96 -4.29
N ASP A 62 -5.10 -7.22 -3.77
CA ASP A 62 -5.35 -7.31 -2.33
C ASP A 62 -4.47 -8.35 -1.63
N GLN A 63 -4.45 -9.58 -2.19
CA GLN A 63 -3.64 -10.67 -1.64
C GLN A 63 -2.14 -10.38 -1.73
N TRP A 64 -1.68 -9.78 -2.83
CA TRP A 64 -0.28 -9.42 -3.01
C TRP A 64 0.13 -8.28 -2.07
N TRP A 65 -0.69 -7.26 -1.94
CA TRP A 65 -0.45 -6.15 -1.03
C TRP A 65 -0.31 -6.63 0.40
N LEU A 66 -1.29 -7.40 0.89
CA LEU A 66 -1.26 -7.95 2.25
C LEU A 66 0.00 -8.79 2.47
N LYS A 67 0.33 -9.66 1.50
CA LYS A 67 1.49 -10.55 1.60
C LYS A 67 2.81 -9.78 1.61
N TYR A 68 3.04 -8.90 0.65
CA TYR A 68 4.35 -8.29 0.43
C TYR A 68 4.60 -7.06 1.29
N VAL A 69 3.56 -6.28 1.62
CA VAL A 69 3.70 -5.09 2.46
C VAL A 69 3.74 -5.45 3.95
N TYR A 70 2.98 -6.46 4.38
CA TYR A 70 2.86 -6.81 5.80
C TYR A 70 3.44 -8.20 6.12
N MET A 71 2.89 -9.27 5.55
CA MET A 71 3.17 -10.64 6.03
C MET A 71 4.59 -11.15 5.74
N ASN A 72 5.26 -10.61 4.72
CA ASN A 72 6.61 -11.01 4.34
C ASN A 72 7.70 -10.21 5.07
N ASN A 73 7.37 -9.04 5.64
CA ASN A 73 8.36 -8.27 6.38
C ASN A 73 8.78 -9.06 7.64
N ARG A 74 10.07 -9.05 7.95
CA ARG A 74 10.66 -9.73 9.12
C ARG A 74 11.16 -8.76 10.18
N SER A 75 11.10 -7.45 9.90
CA SER A 75 11.38 -6.43 10.90
C SER A 75 10.35 -6.49 12.03
N PRO A 76 10.75 -6.19 13.27
CA PRO A 76 9.82 -6.10 14.40
C PRO A 76 8.67 -5.14 14.09
N LEU A 77 7.44 -5.48 14.49
CA LEU A 77 6.27 -4.62 14.27
C LEU A 77 6.38 -3.23 14.93
N PRO A 78 6.90 -3.08 16.17
CA PRO A 78 7.06 -1.76 16.77
C PRO A 78 7.97 -0.87 15.92
N ILE A 79 7.59 0.39 15.76
CA ILE A 79 8.29 1.41 14.95
C ILE A 79 8.25 1.16 13.43
N ASN A 80 8.42 -0.09 12.98
CA ASN A 80 8.54 -0.38 11.54
C ASN A 80 7.19 -0.53 10.82
N SER A 81 6.11 -0.92 11.53
CA SER A 81 4.81 -1.17 10.90
C SER A 81 3.62 -0.70 11.73
N ASN A 82 3.64 -0.94 13.05
CA ASN A 82 2.54 -0.50 13.93
C ASN A 82 2.63 1.00 14.17
N TYR A 83 1.66 1.75 13.64
CA TYR A 83 1.52 3.18 13.90
C TYR A 83 0.97 3.42 15.31
N GLY A 84 1.61 4.33 16.06
CA GLY A 84 1.11 4.79 17.34
C GLY A 84 0.15 5.97 17.18
N LEU A 85 -0.92 5.98 17.99
CA LEU A 85 -1.82 7.12 18.12
C LEU A 85 -1.77 7.63 19.57
N SER A 86 -1.59 8.93 19.73
CA SER A 86 -1.73 9.61 21.01
C SER A 86 -3.00 10.45 21.01
N VAL A 87 -3.87 10.24 21.99
CA VAL A 87 -5.14 10.96 22.12
C VAL A 87 -5.09 11.84 23.36
N ASN A 88 -5.29 13.14 23.16
CA ASN A 88 -5.44 14.10 24.24
C ASN A 88 -6.85 14.00 24.82
N LEU A 89 -7.03 13.13 25.81
CA LEU A 89 -8.26 13.09 26.60
C LEU A 89 -8.19 14.18 27.68
N PRO A 90 -9.27 14.95 27.92
CA PRO A 90 -9.28 15.99 28.93
C PRO A 90 -8.90 15.41 30.29
N LEU A 91 -7.93 16.05 30.95
CA LEU A 91 -7.29 15.63 32.21
C LEU A 91 -8.20 15.78 33.44
N ASN A 92 -9.52 15.89 33.23
CA ASN A 92 -10.44 16.37 34.27
C ASN A 92 -10.74 15.33 35.36
N SER A 93 -10.30 14.08 35.19
CA SER A 93 -10.23 13.10 36.29
C SER A 93 -8.87 12.40 36.33
N ILE A 94 -8.32 12.31 37.55
CA ILE A 94 -7.03 11.67 37.86
C ILE A 94 -7.17 10.14 37.88
N ASP A 95 -8.41 9.61 37.85
CA ASP A 95 -8.65 8.17 37.95
C ASP A 95 -8.48 7.46 36.60
N TYR A 96 -7.43 6.65 36.51
CA TYR A 96 -7.15 5.82 35.35
C TYR A 96 -8.28 4.82 35.04
N LEU A 97 -9.03 4.38 36.05
CA LEU A 97 -10.12 3.42 35.87
C LEU A 97 -11.33 4.05 35.19
N GLU A 98 -11.70 5.28 35.57
CA GLU A 98 -12.79 6.01 34.93
C GLU A 98 -12.45 6.28 33.45
N ARG A 99 -11.22 6.71 33.16
CA ARG A 99 -10.74 6.91 31.78
C ARG A 99 -10.78 5.63 30.95
N ALA A 100 -10.27 4.52 31.50
CA ALA A 100 -10.29 3.24 30.80
C ALA A 100 -11.72 2.76 30.54
N SER A 101 -12.63 2.95 31.51
CA SER A 101 -14.04 2.57 31.39
C SER A 101 -14.77 3.37 30.31
N GLY A 102 -14.60 4.69 30.28
CA GLY A 102 -15.20 5.54 29.24
C GLY A 102 -14.66 5.26 27.84
N MET A 103 -13.36 4.94 27.71
CA MET A 103 -12.79 4.48 26.44
C MET A 103 -13.40 3.16 25.99
N LEU A 104 -13.55 2.19 26.90
CA LEU A 104 -14.14 0.89 26.59
C LEU A 104 -15.61 1.02 26.17
N GLU A 105 -16.40 1.81 26.90
CA GLU A 105 -17.80 2.10 26.56
C GLU A 105 -17.91 2.71 25.15
N SER A 106 -17.08 3.71 24.85
CA SER A 106 -17.05 4.35 23.53
C SER A 106 -16.70 3.36 22.41
N LEU A 107 -15.75 2.44 22.66
CA LEU A 107 -15.38 1.40 21.71
C LEU A 107 -16.50 0.37 21.50
N LEU A 108 -17.25 0.03 22.55
CA LEU A 108 -18.39 -0.88 22.45
C LEU A 108 -19.54 -0.26 21.66
N LEU A 109 -19.88 1.00 21.92
CA LEU A 109 -20.89 1.74 21.14
C LEU A 109 -20.49 1.83 19.66
N PHE A 110 -19.23 2.13 19.37
CA PHE A 110 -18.74 2.14 17.99
C PHE A 110 -18.82 0.76 17.33
N LYS A 111 -18.52 -0.31 18.08
CA LYS A 111 -18.65 -1.68 17.58
C LYS A 111 -20.12 -2.01 17.25
N GLU A 112 -21.06 -1.65 18.12
CA GLU A 112 -22.50 -1.85 17.86
C GLU A 112 -22.96 -1.13 16.60
N ASP A 113 -22.44 0.06 16.33
CA ASP A 113 -22.74 0.81 15.10
C ASP A 113 -22.13 0.18 13.84
N LEU A 114 -20.97 -0.50 13.94
CA LEU A 114 -20.37 -1.24 12.83
C LEU A 114 -21.11 -2.54 12.50
N GLU A 115 -21.81 -3.12 13.46
CA GLU A 115 -22.53 -4.39 13.32
C GLU A 115 -23.99 -4.22 12.86
N LYS A 116 -24.49 -2.98 12.75
CA LYS A 116 -25.79 -2.65 12.16
C LYS A 116 -25.75 -2.65 10.63
#